data_AF-A0A6A3QPA5-F1
#
_entry.id   AF-A0A6A3QPA5-F1
#
_cell.length_a   1.000
_cell.length_b   1.000
_cell.length_c   1.000
_cell.angle_alpha   90.00
_cell.angle_beta   90.00
_cell.angle_gamma   90.00
#
_symmetry.space_group_name_H-M   'P 1'
#
loop_
_entity.id
_entity.type
_entity.pdbx_description
1 polymer ?
#
loop_
_entity_poly.entity_id
_entity_poly.type
_entity_poly.pdbx_seq_one_letter_code
_entity_poly.pdbx_strand_id
1 'polypeptide(L)' 'ADCIEEASERFGYKPDKKSNDDPQDHLKNAIAWVQDTCMAS' A
#
# COMPACT_ATOMS: atom_id res chain seq x y z
N ALA A 1 -9.09 -6.03 -9.60
CA ALA A 1 -9.95 -4.93 -9.12
C ALA A 1 -9.38 -3.63 -9.70
N ASP A 2 -9.89 -2.45 -9.35
CA ASP A 2 -9.14 -1.24 -9.64
C ASP A 2 -7.80 -1.30 -8.87
N CYS A 3 -6.69 -0.90 -9.47
CA CYS A 3 -5.38 -1.04 -8.84
C CYS A 3 -5.30 -0.22 -7.52
N ILE A 4 -6.12 0.82 -7.35
CA ILE A 4 -6.22 1.59 -6.10
C ILE A 4 -7.00 0.83 -5.02
N GLU A 5 -8.00 0.03 -5.39
CA GLU A 5 -8.69 -0.88 -4.45
C GLU A 5 -7.70 -1.93 -3.92
N GLU A 6 -6.91 -2.54 -4.79
CA GLU A 6 -5.90 -3.53 -4.40
C GLU A 6 -4.80 -2.93 -3.50
N ALA A 7 -4.39 -1.69 -3.78
CA ALA A 7 -3.48 -0.94 -2.90
C ALA A 7 -4.08 -0.73 -1.51
N SER A 8 -5.38 -0.41 -1.44
CA SER A 8 -6.10 -0.16 -0.19
C SER A 8 -6.23 -1.44 0.64
N GLU A 9 -6.50 -2.58 0.03
CA GLU A 9 -6.54 -3.87 0.75
C GLU A 9 -5.17 -4.28 1.30
N ARG A 10 -4.11 -3.98 0.54
CA ARG A 10 -2.74 -4.39 0.85
C ARG A 10 -2.08 -3.51 1.89
N PHE A 11 -2.18 -2.18 1.70
CA PHE A 11 -1.48 -1.18 2.50
C PHE A 11 -2.42 -0.34 3.38
N GLY A 12 -3.73 -0.50 3.27
CA GLY A 12 -4.68 0.20 4.12
C GLY A 12 -4.46 -0.06 5.60
N TYR A 13 -4.84 0.93 6.40
CA TYR A 13 -4.75 0.88 7.86
C TYR A 13 -5.55 -0.33 8.41
N LYS A 14 -4.89 -1.15 9.22
CA LYS A 14 -5.49 -2.31 9.87
C LYS A 14 -5.47 -2.12 11.38
N PRO A 15 -6.63 -1.85 12.03
CA PRO A 15 -6.69 -1.49 13.45
C PRO A 15 -6.17 -2.59 14.38
N ASP A 16 -6.33 -3.85 13.99
CA ASP A 16 -5.91 -5.02 14.78
C ASP A 16 -4.46 -5.48 14.52
N LYS A 17 -3.77 -4.90 13.53
CA LYS A 17 -2.36 -5.23 13.29
C LYS A 17 -1.48 -4.27 14.07
N LYS A 18 -0.81 -4.77 15.11
CA LYS A 18 0.47 -4.19 15.55
C LYS A 18 1.46 -4.34 14.41
N SER A 19 1.46 -3.39 13.49
CA SER A 19 2.47 -3.30 12.45
C SER A 19 3.76 -2.89 13.15
N ASN A 20 4.74 -3.80 13.16
CA ASN A 20 6.12 -3.46 13.57
C ASN A 20 6.86 -2.72 12.45
N ASP A 21 6.26 -2.63 11.26
CA ASP A 21 6.76 -1.81 10.16
C ASP A 21 6.70 -0.33 10.52
N ASP A 22 7.80 0.37 10.22
CA ASP A 22 7.84 1.81 10.32
C ASP A 22 6.75 2.43 9.40
N PRO A 23 5.90 3.34 9.90
CA PRO A 23 4.83 3.93 9.12
C PRO A 23 5.31 4.61 7.83
N GLN A 24 6.54 5.14 7.81
CA GLN A 24 7.09 5.79 6.62
C GLN A 24 7.50 4.75 5.57
N ASP A 25 8.09 3.63 5.98
CA ASP A 25 8.47 2.57 5.04
C ASP A 25 7.22 1.86 4.49
N HIS A 26 6.19 1.67 5.32
CA HIS A 26 4.90 1.18 4.84
C HIS A 26 4.27 2.10 3.80
N LEU A 27 4.31 3.42 4.02
CA LEU A 27 3.82 4.41 3.06
C LEU A 27 4.65 4.44 1.77
N LYS A 28 5.98 4.39 1.85
CA LYS A 28 6.86 4.34 0.67
C LYS A 28 6.57 3.11 -0.18
N ASN A 29 6.40 1.94 0.44
CA ASN A 29 6.08 0.70 -0.24
C ASN A 29 4.71 0.76 -0.93
N ALA A 30 3.71 1.38 -0.30
CA ALA A 30 2.40 1.59 -0.91
C ALA A 30 2.49 2.48 -2.17
N ILE A 31 3.22 3.58 -2.10
CA ILE A 31 3.40 4.51 -3.23
C ILE A 31 4.15 3.82 -4.38
N ALA A 32 5.25 3.12 -4.08
CA ALA A 32 6.03 2.43 -5.10
C ALA A 32 5.20 1.35 -5.81
N TRP A 33 4.38 0.60 -5.06
CA TRP A 33 3.51 -0.42 -5.63
C TRP A 33 2.42 0.18 -6.53
N VAL A 34 1.80 1.30 -6.12
CA VAL A 34 0.82 2.02 -6.96
C VAL A 34 1.49 2.56 -8.22
N GLN A 35 2.70 3.12 -8.13
CA GLN A 35 3.45 3.58 -9.29
C GLN A 35 3.71 2.46 -10.29
N ASP A 36 4.17 1.30 -9.82
CA ASP A 36 4.47 0.14 -10.65
C ASP A 36 3.22 -0.51 -11.23
N THR A 37 2.12 -0.55 -10.49
CA THR A 37 0.93 -1.34 -10.88
C THR A 37 -0.13 -0.52 -11.60
N CYS A 38 -0.35 0.74 -11.18
CA CYS A 38 -1.38 1.61 -11.74
C CYS A 38 -0.88 2.53 -12.85
N MET A 39 0.41 2.87 -12.82
CA MET A 39 0.98 3.90 -13.71
C MET A 39 2.03 3.33 -14.68
N ALA A 40 2.38 2.04 -14.58
CA ALA A 40 3.12 1.38 -15.64
C ALA A 40 2.25 1.33 -16.90
N SER A 41 2.70 2.05 -17.93
CA SER A 41 2.06 2.20 -19.24
C SER A 41 2.72 1.27 -20.26
#